data_AF-A0A7Y8Q6H1-F1
#
_entry.id   AF-A0A7Y8Q6H1-F1
#
_cell.length_a   1.000
_cell.length_b   1.000
_cell.length_c   1.000
_cell.angle_alpha   90.00
_cell.angle_beta   90.00
_cell.angle_gamma   90.00
#
_symmetry.space_group_name_H-M   'P 1'
#
loop_
_entity.id
_entity.type
_entity.pdbx_description
1 polymer ?
#
loop_
_entity_poly.entity_id
_entity_poly.type
_entity_poly.pdbx_seq_one_letter_code
_entity_poly.pdbx_strand_id
1 'polypeptide(L)'
;MRYADPNTDGSKVQFKSQYENFIGGKWVAPVKGEYFDNISPVDGKAFTKIPRSSAEDIELALDAAHAAKAEWNNTSPTTRSNLLLKIADRLEENLELLAVAETWDNGKPVRETLAADIPLTIDHFRYFASCIRAQEGGISEIDGDTIAYHFHEPLGVVGQIIPWNFPILMAAWKLAPALAAGNCIVLKPAEQTPASILVLAELIQDILPAGVLNIVNGYGVEVGRPLATNPRIAKIAFTGSTAVGQMIMQYATENIIPVTLELGGKSPNIFFEDVMDQDDDFLDKALEGFAMFALNQGEICTCPSRALVQESIADKFLEKAIERVKRIKTGHPLDTETMIGAQASQEQQDKILGCIATGRAEGAQVLTGGGERQEVGTGFYIEPTIFKGNNSMKTFQEEIFGPVLAVTTFKDFDDAIKIANDTIYGLGAGVWSRSAHTSYRAGRA
;
A
#
# COMPACT_ATOMS: atom_id res chain seq x y z
N MET A 1 22.42 -9.71 -8.16
CA MET A 1 22.29 -11.08 -7.61
C MET A 1 20.83 -11.45 -7.78
N ARG A 2 20.50 -12.67 -8.20
CA ARG A 2 19.10 -13.08 -8.37
C ARG A 2 18.74 -14.15 -7.34
N TYR A 3 17.66 -13.94 -6.59
CA TYR A 3 17.08 -14.98 -5.73
C TYR A 3 16.47 -16.08 -6.58
N ALA A 4 16.58 -17.32 -6.13
CA ALA A 4 15.94 -18.46 -6.78
C ALA A 4 14.41 -18.33 -6.68
N ASP A 5 13.73 -18.70 -7.76
CA ASP A 5 12.28 -18.64 -7.83
C ASP A 5 11.66 -19.53 -6.72
N PRO A 6 10.53 -19.14 -6.13
CA PRO A 6 9.86 -19.95 -5.11
C PRO A 6 9.64 -21.39 -5.53
N ASN A 7 9.66 -22.29 -4.54
CA ASN A 7 9.45 -23.72 -4.76
C ASN A 7 10.52 -24.42 -5.63
N THR A 8 11.69 -23.79 -5.77
CA THR A 8 12.89 -24.39 -6.40
C THR A 8 14.04 -24.54 -5.41
N ASP A 9 15.08 -25.27 -5.82
CA ASP A 9 16.28 -25.50 -5.00
C ASP A 9 16.98 -24.17 -4.68
N GLY A 10 17.24 -23.94 -3.39
CA GLY A 10 17.90 -22.72 -2.91
C GLY A 10 16.97 -21.50 -2.76
N SER A 11 15.66 -21.65 -2.98
CA SER A 11 14.71 -20.58 -2.73
C SER A 11 14.58 -20.25 -1.23
N LYS A 12 14.38 -18.96 -0.94
CA LYS A 12 14.16 -18.45 0.44
C LYS A 12 12.76 -18.74 0.95
N VAL A 13 11.81 -19.03 0.05
CA VAL A 13 10.42 -19.30 0.39
C VAL A 13 9.92 -20.53 -0.35
N GLN A 14 9.11 -21.32 0.33
CA GLN A 14 8.44 -22.50 -0.21
C GLN A 14 6.95 -22.30 0.02
N PHE A 15 6.21 -21.89 -1.01
CA PHE A 15 4.77 -21.76 -0.87
C PHE A 15 4.13 -23.14 -0.77
N LYS A 16 3.10 -23.26 0.07
CA LYS A 16 2.24 -24.45 0.05
C LYS A 16 1.50 -24.52 -1.29
N SER A 17 1.07 -25.70 -1.70
CA SER A 17 0.20 -25.85 -2.88
C SER A 17 -1.21 -25.28 -2.63
N GLN A 18 -1.59 -25.15 -1.37
CA GLN A 18 -2.86 -24.63 -0.91
C GLN A 18 -2.68 -24.05 0.51
N TYR A 19 -3.27 -22.88 0.75
CA TYR A 19 -3.41 -22.31 2.08
C TYR A 19 -4.85 -22.37 2.57
N GLU A 20 -5.02 -22.10 3.86
CA GLU A 20 -6.29 -22.05 4.57
C GLU A 20 -6.50 -20.65 5.16
N ASN A 21 -7.69 -20.34 5.69
CA ASN A 21 -7.87 -19.13 6.48
C ASN A 21 -7.19 -19.29 7.84
N PHE A 22 -6.80 -18.19 8.47
CA PHE A 22 -6.28 -18.22 9.83
C PHE A 22 -7.36 -17.73 10.79
N ILE A 23 -8.05 -18.63 11.48
CA ILE A 23 -9.19 -18.30 12.34
C ILE A 23 -8.99 -18.95 13.71
N GLY A 24 -9.08 -18.15 14.78
CA GLY A 24 -8.99 -18.67 16.15
C GLY A 24 -7.64 -19.35 16.46
N GLY A 25 -6.55 -18.87 15.88
CA GLY A 25 -5.21 -19.46 16.04
C GLY A 25 -5.03 -20.78 15.27
N LYS A 26 -5.87 -21.08 14.29
CA LYS A 26 -5.83 -22.32 13.50
C LYS A 26 -5.99 -22.05 12.02
N TRP A 27 -5.46 -22.96 11.21
CA TRP A 27 -5.66 -23.02 9.76
C TRP A 27 -6.97 -23.74 9.45
N VAL A 28 -7.94 -23.03 8.87
CA VAL A 28 -9.34 -23.47 8.69
C VAL A 28 -9.75 -23.34 7.23
N ALA A 29 -10.26 -24.42 6.66
CA ALA A 29 -10.81 -24.43 5.31
C ALA A 29 -12.05 -23.55 5.19
N PRO A 30 -12.28 -22.92 4.01
CA PRO A 30 -13.48 -22.14 3.78
C PRO A 30 -14.71 -23.04 3.93
N VAL A 31 -15.78 -22.54 4.53
CA VAL A 31 -17.00 -23.31 4.85
C VAL A 31 -17.57 -24.04 3.63
N LYS A 32 -17.48 -23.44 2.44
CA LYS A 32 -17.97 -24.01 1.18
C LYS A 32 -16.96 -24.89 0.45
N GLY A 33 -15.74 -25.01 0.97
CA GLY A 33 -14.64 -25.79 0.36
C GLY A 33 -14.13 -25.21 -0.97
N GLU A 34 -14.45 -23.95 -1.27
CA GLU A 34 -14.07 -23.29 -2.52
C GLU A 34 -12.71 -22.59 -2.40
N TYR A 35 -11.91 -22.66 -3.46
CA TYR A 35 -10.60 -22.01 -3.55
C TYR A 35 -10.44 -21.36 -4.92
N PHE A 36 -9.61 -20.31 -4.99
CA PHE A 36 -9.17 -19.72 -6.24
C PHE A 36 -7.65 -19.85 -6.39
N ASP A 37 -7.18 -19.83 -7.63
CA ASP A 37 -5.75 -19.87 -7.94
C ASP A 37 -5.13 -18.49 -7.67
N ASN A 38 -4.00 -18.48 -6.95
CA ASN A 38 -3.19 -17.28 -6.79
C ASN A 38 -2.13 -17.24 -7.88
N ILE A 39 -2.19 -16.21 -8.72
CA ILE A 39 -1.38 -16.05 -9.93
C ILE A 39 -0.23 -15.11 -9.62
N SER A 40 1.01 -15.56 -9.84
CA SER A 40 2.15 -14.66 -9.73
C SER A 40 2.18 -13.73 -10.95
N PRO A 41 2.23 -12.41 -10.77
CA PRO A 41 2.38 -11.48 -11.87
C PRO A 41 3.75 -11.55 -12.57
N VAL A 42 4.72 -12.20 -11.93
CA VAL A 42 6.09 -12.36 -12.45
C VAL A 42 6.10 -13.17 -13.74
N ASP A 43 5.30 -14.22 -13.81
CA ASP A 43 5.24 -15.13 -14.96
C ASP A 43 3.82 -15.47 -15.44
N GLY A 44 2.79 -14.94 -14.78
CA GLY A 44 1.39 -15.14 -15.11
C GLY A 44 0.86 -16.53 -14.75
N LYS A 45 1.56 -17.31 -13.92
CA LYS A 45 1.14 -18.68 -13.54
C LYS A 45 0.61 -18.77 -12.12
N ALA A 46 -0.35 -19.66 -11.93
CA ALA A 46 -0.81 -20.05 -10.60
C ALA A 46 0.30 -20.77 -9.84
N PHE A 47 0.56 -20.37 -8.59
CA PHE A 47 1.59 -21.00 -7.74
C PHE A 47 1.05 -21.60 -6.45
N THR A 48 -0.15 -21.19 -6.01
CA THR A 48 -0.87 -21.78 -4.86
C THR A 48 -2.38 -21.59 -5.02
N LYS A 49 -3.16 -22.25 -4.18
CA LYS A 49 -4.59 -22.00 -3.98
C LYS A 49 -4.88 -21.27 -2.68
N ILE A 50 -5.91 -20.43 -2.69
CA ILE A 50 -6.32 -19.57 -1.57
C ILE A 50 -7.81 -19.75 -1.32
N PRO A 51 -8.28 -19.75 -0.06
CA PRO A 51 -9.70 -19.85 0.26
C PRO A 51 -10.54 -18.80 -0.47
N ARG A 52 -11.61 -19.22 -1.11
CA ARG A 52 -12.70 -18.36 -1.58
C ARG A 52 -13.80 -18.37 -0.52
N SER A 53 -13.62 -17.60 0.53
CA SER A 53 -14.57 -17.57 1.63
C SER A 53 -15.86 -16.82 1.30
N SER A 54 -16.84 -17.05 2.15
CA SER A 54 -18.13 -16.37 2.13
C SER A 54 -18.46 -15.72 3.48
N ALA A 55 -19.66 -15.15 3.61
CA ALA A 55 -20.12 -14.51 4.84
C ALA A 55 -20.08 -15.46 6.06
N GLU A 56 -20.28 -16.75 5.85
CA GLU A 56 -20.22 -17.78 6.89
C GLU A 56 -18.82 -17.88 7.53
N ASP A 57 -17.75 -17.71 6.74
CA ASP A 57 -16.39 -17.69 7.27
C ASP A 57 -16.09 -16.41 8.07
N ILE A 58 -16.70 -15.28 7.68
CA ILE A 58 -16.61 -14.04 8.46
C ILE A 58 -17.24 -14.23 9.84
N GLU A 59 -18.39 -14.91 9.94
CA GLU A 59 -18.99 -15.22 11.24
C GLU A 59 -18.09 -16.11 12.10
N LEU A 60 -17.41 -17.11 11.53
CA LEU A 60 -16.44 -17.93 12.26
C LEU A 60 -15.26 -17.09 12.80
N ALA A 61 -14.75 -16.16 11.99
CA ALA A 61 -13.70 -15.24 12.42
C ALA A 61 -14.17 -14.27 13.51
N LEU A 62 -15.41 -13.81 13.43
CA LEU A 62 -16.03 -12.95 14.45
C LEU A 62 -16.26 -13.72 15.75
N ASP A 63 -16.70 -14.97 15.69
CA ASP A 63 -16.85 -15.82 16.88
C ASP A 63 -15.51 -16.00 17.60
N ALA A 64 -14.45 -16.29 16.86
CA ALA A 64 -13.10 -16.38 17.41
C ALA A 64 -12.62 -15.05 18.02
N ALA A 65 -12.83 -13.93 17.32
CA ALA A 65 -12.43 -12.61 17.79
C ALA A 65 -13.18 -12.18 19.06
N HIS A 66 -14.50 -12.40 19.11
CA HIS A 66 -15.31 -12.05 20.28
C HIS A 66 -15.03 -12.97 21.47
N ALA A 67 -14.68 -14.24 21.24
CA ALA A 67 -14.23 -15.14 22.31
C ALA A 67 -12.92 -14.66 22.96
N ALA A 68 -11.99 -14.09 22.19
CA ALA A 68 -10.72 -13.57 22.68
C ALA A 68 -10.81 -12.14 23.26
N LYS A 69 -11.80 -11.35 22.83
CA LYS A 69 -11.92 -9.91 23.09
C LYS A 69 -11.77 -9.56 24.58
N ALA A 70 -12.53 -10.22 25.46
CA ALA A 70 -12.55 -9.83 26.87
C ALA A 70 -11.17 -10.00 27.54
N GLU A 71 -10.46 -11.09 27.24
CA GLU A 71 -9.12 -11.33 27.79
C GLU A 71 -8.10 -10.37 27.17
N TRP A 72 -8.12 -10.23 25.84
CA TRP A 72 -7.17 -9.37 25.11
C TRP A 72 -7.30 -7.89 25.48
N ASN A 73 -8.52 -7.36 25.53
CA ASN A 73 -8.79 -5.96 25.87
C ASN A 73 -8.26 -5.59 27.26
N ASN A 74 -8.27 -6.54 28.21
CA ASN A 74 -7.85 -6.34 29.59
C ASN A 74 -6.35 -6.58 29.83
N THR A 75 -5.59 -6.96 28.80
CA THR A 75 -4.13 -7.07 28.91
C THR A 75 -3.49 -5.71 29.26
N SER A 76 -2.33 -5.74 29.90
CA SER A 76 -1.61 -4.50 30.18
C SER A 76 -0.98 -3.89 28.92
N PRO A 77 -0.81 -2.56 28.84
CA PRO A 77 -0.01 -1.91 27.80
C PRO A 77 1.39 -2.53 27.62
N THR A 78 2.02 -2.93 28.73
CA THR A 78 3.33 -3.62 28.73
C THR A 78 3.26 -4.97 28.01
N THR A 79 2.23 -5.78 28.29
CA THR A 79 2.03 -7.07 27.64
C THR A 79 1.90 -6.89 26.13
N ARG A 80 1.04 -5.98 25.67
CA ARG A 80 0.81 -5.74 24.24
C ARG A 80 2.06 -5.20 23.55
N SER A 81 2.73 -4.22 24.16
CA SER A 81 4.02 -3.69 23.69
C SER A 81 5.07 -4.79 23.47
N ASN A 82 5.24 -5.69 24.45
CA ASN A 82 6.20 -6.79 24.34
C ASN A 82 5.85 -7.77 23.23
N LEU A 83 4.55 -8.03 22.96
CA LEU A 83 4.13 -8.88 21.85
C LEU A 83 4.41 -8.22 20.50
N LEU A 84 4.20 -6.90 20.37
CA LEU A 84 4.55 -6.17 19.15
C LEU A 84 6.06 -6.18 18.87
N LEU A 85 6.89 -6.03 19.91
CA LEU A 85 8.35 -6.17 19.78
C LEU A 85 8.74 -7.58 19.33
N LYS A 86 8.13 -8.62 19.91
CA LYS A 86 8.38 -10.01 19.48
C LYS A 86 7.97 -10.27 18.03
N ILE A 87 6.87 -9.66 17.57
CA ILE A 87 6.50 -9.70 16.15
C ILE A 87 7.62 -9.06 15.33
N ALA A 88 8.04 -7.84 15.66
CA ALA A 88 9.10 -7.14 14.93
C ALA A 88 10.40 -7.96 14.83
N ASP A 89 10.84 -8.56 15.94
CA ASP A 89 12.05 -9.39 15.98
C ASP A 89 11.91 -10.63 15.08
N ARG A 90 10.75 -11.31 15.13
CA ARG A 90 10.47 -12.47 14.27
C ARG A 90 10.47 -12.10 12.77
N LEU A 91 9.97 -10.91 12.42
CA LEU A 91 10.00 -10.43 11.04
C LEU A 91 11.42 -10.09 10.59
N GLU A 92 12.22 -9.47 11.47
CA GLU A 92 13.62 -9.14 11.19
C GLU A 92 14.46 -10.39 10.94
N GLU A 93 14.28 -11.44 11.75
CA GLU A 93 14.93 -12.75 11.57
C GLU A 93 14.59 -13.42 10.23
N ASN A 94 13.45 -13.08 9.62
CA ASN A 94 12.92 -13.71 8.41
C ASN A 94 12.79 -12.73 7.23
N LEU A 95 13.52 -11.61 7.27
CA LEU A 95 13.36 -10.49 6.33
C LEU A 95 13.49 -10.92 4.86
N GLU A 96 14.54 -11.68 4.50
CA GLU A 96 14.74 -12.11 3.11
C GLU A 96 13.63 -13.05 2.61
N LEU A 97 13.12 -13.92 3.49
CA LEU A 97 12.03 -14.83 3.16
C LEU A 97 10.76 -14.03 2.85
N LEU A 98 10.40 -13.08 3.71
CA LEU A 98 9.23 -12.22 3.52
C LEU A 98 9.38 -11.33 2.28
N ALA A 99 10.59 -10.81 2.03
CA ALA A 99 10.85 -9.98 0.87
C ALA A 99 10.69 -10.74 -0.46
N VAL A 100 11.18 -11.98 -0.54
CA VAL A 100 11.01 -12.84 -1.71
C VAL A 100 9.54 -13.26 -1.86
N ALA A 101 8.86 -13.59 -0.75
CA ALA A 101 7.45 -13.95 -0.76
C ALA A 101 6.56 -12.81 -1.30
N GLU A 102 6.76 -11.60 -0.76
CA GLU A 102 6.04 -10.39 -1.18
C GLU A 102 6.29 -10.08 -2.66
N THR A 103 7.55 -10.13 -3.12
CA THR A 103 7.90 -9.89 -4.52
C THR A 103 7.24 -10.89 -5.46
N TRP A 104 7.18 -12.16 -5.10
CA TRP A 104 6.57 -13.17 -5.98
C TRP A 104 5.06 -13.04 -6.06
N ASP A 105 4.41 -12.71 -4.95
CA ASP A 105 2.96 -12.53 -4.87
C ASP A 105 2.52 -11.22 -5.55
N ASN A 106 3.27 -10.12 -5.36
CA ASN A 106 2.91 -8.78 -5.85
C ASN A 106 3.55 -8.38 -7.19
N GLY A 107 4.76 -8.84 -7.52
CA GLY A 107 5.48 -8.46 -8.74
C GLY A 107 6.48 -7.30 -8.58
N LYS A 108 6.53 -6.66 -7.40
CA LYS A 108 7.51 -5.61 -7.09
C LYS A 108 8.96 -6.08 -7.06
N PRO A 109 9.95 -5.26 -7.40
CA PRO A 109 11.34 -5.71 -7.41
C PRO A 109 11.79 -6.00 -5.99
N VAL A 110 12.50 -7.11 -5.79
CA VAL A 110 12.95 -7.58 -4.46
C VAL A 110 13.86 -6.58 -3.76
N ARG A 111 14.53 -5.71 -4.51
CA ARG A 111 15.31 -4.62 -3.92
C ARG A 111 14.44 -3.70 -3.06
N GLU A 112 13.18 -3.49 -3.43
CA GLU A 112 12.24 -2.61 -2.72
C GLU A 112 11.71 -3.30 -1.47
N THR A 113 11.36 -4.58 -1.55
CA THR A 113 10.91 -5.34 -0.39
C THR A 113 12.00 -5.52 0.66
N LEU A 114 13.25 -5.72 0.22
CA LEU A 114 14.42 -5.81 1.10
C LEU A 114 14.78 -4.48 1.76
N ALA A 115 14.69 -3.37 1.04
CA ALA A 115 15.20 -2.08 1.50
C ALA A 115 14.12 -1.17 2.14
N ALA A 116 12.85 -1.38 1.81
CA ALA A 116 11.74 -0.55 2.25
C ALA A 116 10.63 -1.37 2.91
N ASP A 117 9.87 -2.19 2.17
CA ASP A 117 8.61 -2.75 2.66
C ASP A 117 8.75 -3.53 3.97
N ILE A 118 9.68 -4.50 4.03
CA ILE A 118 9.86 -5.33 5.21
C ILE A 118 10.56 -4.55 6.35
N PRO A 119 11.65 -3.79 6.11
CA PRO A 119 12.22 -2.90 7.14
C PRO A 119 11.20 -1.92 7.75
N LEU A 120 10.37 -1.27 6.93
CA LEU A 120 9.33 -0.35 7.39
C LEU A 120 8.23 -1.09 8.16
N THR A 121 7.89 -2.32 7.77
CA THR A 121 6.97 -3.19 8.51
C THR A 121 7.49 -3.46 9.91
N ILE A 122 8.77 -3.85 10.03
CA ILE A 122 9.44 -4.13 11.31
C ILE A 122 9.46 -2.88 12.19
N ASP A 123 9.90 -1.74 11.63
CA ASP A 123 9.95 -0.47 12.35
C ASP A 123 8.56 -0.03 12.81
N HIS A 124 7.52 -0.24 12.00
CA HIS A 124 6.16 0.14 12.35
C HIS A 124 5.61 -0.61 13.58
N PHE A 125 5.92 -1.90 13.71
CA PHE A 125 5.61 -2.67 14.91
C PHE A 125 6.38 -2.14 16.14
N ARG A 126 7.67 -1.81 15.98
CA ARG A 126 8.51 -1.21 17.06
C ARG A 126 8.00 0.18 17.48
N TYR A 127 7.57 0.98 16.52
CA TYR A 127 6.98 2.29 16.75
C TYR A 127 5.71 2.18 17.61
N PHE A 128 4.74 1.35 17.20
CA PHE A 128 3.49 1.19 17.96
C PHE A 128 3.67 0.47 19.31
N ALA A 129 4.68 -0.40 19.42
CA ALA A 129 5.10 -0.95 20.71
C ALA A 129 5.54 0.15 21.69
N SER A 130 6.15 1.22 21.19
CA SER A 130 6.56 2.38 21.98
C SER A 130 5.40 3.34 22.24
N CYS A 131 4.56 3.62 21.24
CA CYS A 131 3.40 4.51 21.39
C CYS A 131 2.49 4.09 22.54
N ILE A 132 2.15 2.80 22.66
CA ILE A 132 1.26 2.32 23.72
C ILE A 132 1.88 2.44 25.12
N ARG A 133 3.20 2.51 25.22
CA ARG A 133 3.91 2.70 26.51
C ARG A 133 4.01 4.16 26.91
N ALA A 134 3.99 5.07 25.93
CA ALA A 134 4.03 6.51 26.12
C ALA A 134 2.64 7.16 26.09
N GLN A 135 1.56 6.40 25.84
CA GLN A 135 0.21 6.93 25.78
C GLN A 135 -0.26 7.36 27.16
N GLU A 136 -0.58 8.65 27.29
CA GLU A 136 -1.16 9.23 28.49
C GLU A 136 -2.62 9.64 28.24
N GLY A 137 -3.42 9.68 29.31
CA GLY A 137 -4.77 10.24 29.31
C GLY A 137 -4.77 11.73 29.67
N GLY A 138 -5.90 12.40 29.46
CA GLY A 138 -6.11 13.76 29.95
C GLY A 138 -6.68 13.77 31.37
N ILE A 139 -6.28 14.75 32.17
CA ILE A 139 -6.92 15.09 33.44
C ILE A 139 -7.10 16.61 33.55
N SER A 140 -8.25 17.05 34.04
CA SER A 140 -8.52 18.45 34.35
C SER A 140 -9.27 18.56 35.66
N GLU A 141 -8.85 19.50 36.51
CA GLU A 141 -9.72 20.06 37.54
C GLU A 141 -10.78 20.90 36.83
N ILE A 142 -12.05 20.66 37.15
CA ILE A 142 -13.16 21.47 36.61
C ILE A 142 -13.47 22.58 37.63
N ASP A 143 -13.59 22.19 38.91
CA ASP A 143 -13.73 23.07 40.06
C ASP A 143 -13.20 22.36 41.33
N GLY A 144 -13.39 23.00 42.50
CA GLY A 144 -12.83 22.53 43.77
C GLY A 144 -13.39 21.19 44.28
N ASP A 145 -14.43 20.65 43.66
CA ASP A 145 -15.07 19.38 44.06
C ASP A 145 -15.07 18.32 42.94
N THR A 146 -14.66 18.67 41.71
CA THR A 146 -14.80 17.80 40.54
C THR A 146 -13.58 17.76 39.64
N ILE A 147 -13.30 16.56 39.11
CA ILE A 147 -12.26 16.31 38.12
C ILE A 147 -12.84 15.59 36.90
N ALA A 148 -12.33 15.92 35.72
CA ALA A 148 -12.49 15.13 34.51
C ALA A 148 -11.23 14.29 34.29
N TYR A 149 -11.41 12.99 34.02
CA TYR A 149 -10.35 12.10 33.53
C TYR A 149 -10.80 11.44 32.24
N HIS A 150 -9.86 11.22 31.33
CA HIS A 150 -10.12 10.58 30.03
C HIS A 150 -9.28 9.32 29.88
N PHE A 151 -9.95 8.18 29.68
CA PHE A 151 -9.31 6.91 29.36
C PHE A 151 -9.47 6.58 27.87
N HIS A 152 -8.45 5.92 27.32
CA HIS A 152 -8.50 5.34 25.98
C HIS A 152 -8.79 3.85 26.10
N GLU A 153 -9.99 3.44 25.71
CA GLU A 153 -10.42 2.04 25.78
C GLU A 153 -10.40 1.39 24.38
N PRO A 154 -10.10 0.08 24.28
CA PRO A 154 -10.19 -0.63 23.00
C PRO A 154 -11.63 -0.62 22.46
N LEU A 155 -11.77 -0.48 21.15
CA LEU A 155 -13.08 -0.55 20.47
C LEU A 155 -13.67 -1.97 20.53
N GLY A 156 -12.81 -2.99 20.51
CA GLY A 156 -13.21 -4.39 20.54
C GLY A 156 -12.76 -5.15 19.29
N VAL A 157 -13.72 -5.62 18.49
CA VAL A 157 -13.40 -6.33 17.23
C VAL A 157 -13.46 -5.35 16.07
N VAL A 158 -12.35 -5.25 15.32
CA VAL A 158 -12.22 -4.34 14.19
C VAL A 158 -11.99 -5.12 12.90
N GLY A 159 -12.63 -4.68 11.81
CA GLY A 159 -12.42 -5.22 10.48
C GLY A 159 -11.39 -4.41 9.72
N GLN A 160 -10.46 -5.08 9.07
CA GLN A 160 -9.38 -4.45 8.33
C GLN A 160 -9.36 -5.00 6.90
N ILE A 161 -9.38 -4.12 5.91
CA ILE A 161 -9.33 -4.50 4.50
C ILE A 161 -8.14 -3.78 3.87
N ILE A 162 -7.19 -4.53 3.33
CA ILE A 162 -5.91 -4.00 2.79
C ILE A 162 -5.82 -4.21 1.27
N PRO A 163 -5.10 -3.33 0.55
CA PRO A 163 -4.89 -3.43 -0.90
C PRO A 163 -3.77 -4.43 -1.21
N TRP A 164 -3.50 -4.61 -2.49
CA TRP A 164 -2.52 -5.55 -3.01
C TRP A 164 -1.13 -4.97 -3.26
N ASN A 165 -0.96 -3.65 -3.20
CA ASN A 165 0.26 -2.99 -3.70
C ASN A 165 1.41 -2.94 -2.68
N PHE A 166 1.11 -2.99 -1.39
CA PHE A 166 2.09 -3.17 -0.30
C PHE A 166 1.52 -4.13 0.76
N PRO A 167 1.26 -5.41 0.43
CA PRO A 167 0.46 -6.31 1.28
C PRO A 167 0.92 -6.36 2.74
N ILE A 168 2.16 -6.76 3.01
CA ILE A 168 2.69 -6.95 4.37
C ILE A 168 2.81 -5.61 5.10
N LEU A 169 3.27 -4.56 4.42
CA LEU A 169 3.39 -3.23 5.03
C LEU A 169 2.01 -2.63 5.36
N MET A 170 1.01 -2.80 4.51
CA MET A 170 -0.36 -2.36 4.76
C MET A 170 -1.02 -3.18 5.87
N ALA A 171 -0.69 -4.48 5.97
CA ALA A 171 -1.07 -5.28 7.12
C ALA A 171 -0.46 -4.69 8.40
N ALA A 172 0.85 -4.41 8.44
CA ALA A 172 1.48 -3.78 9.61
C ALA A 172 0.85 -2.44 9.99
N TRP A 173 0.56 -1.58 9.01
CA TRP A 173 -0.08 -0.28 9.21
C TRP A 173 -1.45 -0.36 9.89
N LYS A 174 -2.14 -1.49 9.78
CA LYS A 174 -3.44 -1.69 10.43
C LYS A 174 -3.33 -2.59 11.67
N LEU A 175 -2.53 -3.65 11.62
CA LEU A 175 -2.35 -4.62 12.70
C LEU A 175 -1.67 -3.97 13.90
N ALA A 176 -0.53 -3.30 13.72
CA ALA A 176 0.27 -2.76 14.81
C ALA A 176 -0.52 -1.77 15.69
N PRO A 177 -1.20 -0.72 15.17
CA PRO A 177 -2.01 0.18 15.99
C PRO A 177 -3.22 -0.52 16.63
N ALA A 178 -3.90 -1.43 15.91
CA ALA A 178 -5.07 -2.10 16.45
C ALA A 178 -4.72 -3.05 17.61
N LEU A 179 -3.65 -3.83 17.45
CA LEU A 179 -3.09 -4.68 18.50
C LEU A 179 -2.58 -3.85 19.67
N ALA A 180 -1.85 -2.74 19.42
CA ALA A 180 -1.38 -1.83 20.48
C ALA A 180 -2.55 -1.31 21.31
N ALA A 181 -3.63 -0.87 20.66
CA ALA A 181 -4.84 -0.38 21.31
C ALA A 181 -5.70 -1.49 21.96
N GLY A 182 -5.31 -2.76 21.86
CA GLY A 182 -6.00 -3.87 22.51
C GLY A 182 -7.24 -4.37 21.77
N ASN A 183 -7.31 -4.22 20.45
CA ASN A 183 -8.42 -4.73 19.65
C ASN A 183 -8.13 -6.13 19.11
N CYS A 184 -9.17 -6.94 18.95
CA CYS A 184 -9.14 -8.16 18.12
C CYS A 184 -9.47 -7.81 16.67
N ILE A 185 -8.94 -8.57 15.72
CA ILE A 185 -8.90 -8.18 14.31
C ILE A 185 -9.46 -9.30 13.43
N VAL A 186 -10.26 -8.89 12.44
CA VAL A 186 -10.57 -9.69 11.25
C VAL A 186 -9.98 -8.96 10.03
N LEU A 187 -8.90 -9.50 9.49
CA LEU A 187 -8.17 -8.97 8.34
C LEU A 187 -8.63 -9.67 7.05
N LYS A 188 -8.95 -8.87 6.03
CA LYS A 188 -9.19 -9.32 4.65
C LYS A 188 -8.08 -8.75 3.75
N PRO A 189 -7.15 -9.59 3.27
CA PRO A 189 -6.16 -9.18 2.27
C PRO A 189 -6.78 -9.11 0.87
N ALA A 190 -6.17 -8.33 -0.02
CA ALA A 190 -6.56 -8.29 -1.43
C ALA A 190 -6.35 -9.66 -2.10
N GLU A 191 -7.26 -10.04 -2.97
CA GLU A 191 -7.27 -11.36 -3.63
C GLU A 191 -6.09 -11.58 -4.59
N GLN A 192 -5.42 -10.51 -5.02
CA GLN A 192 -4.23 -10.57 -5.88
C GLN A 192 -2.95 -10.93 -5.12
N THR A 193 -2.90 -10.68 -3.79
CA THR A 193 -1.68 -10.86 -2.97
C THR A 193 -1.95 -11.44 -1.57
N PRO A 194 -2.74 -12.52 -1.45
CA PRO A 194 -3.05 -13.10 -0.15
C PRO A 194 -1.92 -13.99 0.39
N ALA A 195 -1.05 -14.56 -0.46
CA ALA A 195 -0.12 -15.61 -0.03
C ALA A 195 0.99 -15.06 0.87
N SER A 196 1.54 -13.87 0.58
CA SER A 196 2.57 -13.26 1.43
C SER A 196 2.04 -12.93 2.83
N ILE A 197 0.76 -12.55 2.95
CA ILE A 197 0.07 -12.34 4.22
C ILE A 197 -0.08 -13.66 5.00
N LEU A 198 -0.34 -14.77 4.32
CA LEU A 198 -0.45 -16.08 4.97
C LEU A 198 0.92 -16.60 5.41
N VAL A 199 1.98 -16.34 4.64
CA VAL A 199 3.37 -16.60 5.08
C VAL A 199 3.71 -15.76 6.32
N LEU A 200 3.36 -14.46 6.33
CA LEU A 200 3.50 -13.61 7.51
C LEU A 200 2.77 -14.22 8.72
N ALA A 201 1.53 -14.67 8.54
CA ALA A 201 0.73 -15.27 9.62
C ALA A 201 1.36 -16.56 10.17
N GLU A 202 1.92 -17.42 9.31
CA GLU A 202 2.65 -18.62 9.74
C GLU A 202 3.83 -18.29 10.66
N LEU A 203 4.53 -17.19 10.37
CA LEU A 203 5.66 -16.75 11.18
C LEU A 203 5.24 -16.16 12.53
N ILE A 204 4.04 -15.60 12.69
CA ILE A 204 3.64 -14.90 13.92
C ILE A 204 2.51 -15.59 14.70
N GLN A 205 1.97 -16.69 14.19
CA GLN A 205 0.81 -17.39 14.76
C GLN A 205 0.98 -17.84 16.22
N ASP A 206 2.21 -18.08 16.66
CA ASP A 206 2.56 -18.51 18.02
C ASP A 206 2.71 -17.34 19.01
N ILE A 207 2.74 -16.10 18.51
CA ILE A 207 3.01 -14.90 19.33
C ILE A 207 1.72 -14.35 19.95
N LEU A 208 0.62 -14.33 19.19
CA LEU A 208 -0.64 -13.74 19.63
C LEU A 208 -1.58 -14.80 20.24
N PRO A 209 -2.41 -14.43 21.24
CA PRO A 209 -3.48 -15.31 21.71
C PRO A 209 -4.45 -15.70 20.58
N ALA A 210 -4.97 -16.92 20.65
CA ALA A 210 -5.93 -17.44 19.68
C ALA A 210 -7.14 -16.49 19.55
N GLY A 211 -7.51 -16.14 18.32
CA GLY A 211 -8.64 -15.26 18.02
C GLY A 211 -8.32 -13.76 18.04
N VAL A 212 -7.16 -13.33 18.53
CA VAL A 212 -6.76 -11.91 18.47
C VAL A 212 -6.54 -11.44 17.04
N LEU A 213 -5.92 -12.27 16.21
CA LEU A 213 -5.78 -12.06 14.77
C LEU A 213 -6.53 -13.17 14.03
N ASN A 214 -7.41 -12.79 13.12
CA ASN A 214 -8.09 -13.68 12.19
C ASN A 214 -7.92 -13.13 10.78
N ILE A 215 -7.65 -13.99 9.81
CA ILE A 215 -7.42 -13.65 8.41
C ILE A 215 -8.38 -14.47 7.55
N VAL A 216 -9.25 -13.77 6.81
CA VAL A 216 -10.25 -14.39 5.92
C VAL A 216 -10.00 -13.91 4.50
N ASN A 217 -9.74 -14.84 3.59
CA ASN A 217 -9.43 -14.58 2.19
C ASN A 217 -10.68 -14.71 1.31
N GLY A 218 -10.77 -13.92 0.24
CA GLY A 218 -11.86 -14.01 -0.71
C GLY A 218 -12.05 -12.72 -1.50
N TYR A 219 -13.04 -12.69 -2.38
CA TYR A 219 -13.32 -11.51 -3.20
C TYR A 219 -14.02 -10.41 -2.41
N GLY A 220 -13.80 -9.15 -2.80
CA GLY A 220 -14.33 -7.98 -2.09
C GLY A 220 -15.83 -8.02 -1.80
N VAL A 221 -16.65 -8.45 -2.76
CA VAL A 221 -18.12 -8.56 -2.59
C VAL A 221 -18.51 -9.72 -1.67
N GLU A 222 -17.75 -10.80 -1.67
CA GLU A 222 -18.08 -12.06 -0.97
C GLU A 222 -17.69 -12.03 0.50
N VAL A 223 -16.60 -11.34 0.86
CA VAL A 223 -16.11 -11.23 2.25
C VAL A 223 -15.99 -9.80 2.75
N GLY A 224 -15.64 -8.84 1.89
CA GLY A 224 -15.45 -7.44 2.26
C GLY A 224 -16.76 -6.75 2.62
N ARG A 225 -17.82 -6.95 1.82
CA ARG A 225 -19.15 -6.42 2.14
C ARG A 225 -19.71 -7.02 3.44
N PRO A 226 -19.79 -8.36 3.61
CA PRO A 226 -20.28 -8.95 4.86
C PRO A 226 -19.51 -8.47 6.09
N LEU A 227 -18.20 -8.27 5.99
CA LEU A 227 -17.40 -7.69 7.07
C LEU A 227 -17.79 -6.24 7.37
N ALA A 228 -17.94 -5.40 6.34
CA ALA A 228 -18.24 -3.97 6.48
C ALA A 228 -19.69 -3.68 6.90
N THR A 229 -20.63 -4.60 6.65
CA THR A 229 -22.03 -4.50 7.11
C THR A 229 -22.28 -5.27 8.41
N ASN A 230 -21.29 -5.89 9.04
CA ASN A 230 -21.57 -6.76 10.19
C ASN A 230 -21.79 -5.95 11.48
N PRO A 231 -22.94 -6.11 12.18
CA PRO A 231 -23.21 -5.37 13.43
C PRO A 231 -22.27 -5.73 14.59
N ARG A 232 -21.50 -6.82 14.48
CA ARG A 232 -20.52 -7.25 15.49
C ARG A 232 -19.15 -6.58 15.32
N ILE A 233 -18.95 -5.78 14.27
CA ILE A 233 -17.73 -5.00 14.04
C ILE A 233 -17.88 -3.61 14.67
N ALA A 234 -16.90 -3.23 15.47
CA ALA A 234 -16.86 -1.93 16.14
C ALA A 234 -16.23 -0.82 15.26
N LYS A 235 -15.43 -1.19 14.27
CA LYS A 235 -14.74 -0.25 13.36
C LYS A 235 -14.27 -0.96 12.10
N ILE A 236 -14.33 -0.26 10.96
CA ILE A 236 -13.65 -0.66 9.73
C ILE A 236 -12.46 0.27 9.44
N ALA A 237 -11.34 -0.33 9.04
CA ALA A 237 -10.21 0.37 8.43
C ALA A 237 -9.98 -0.19 7.02
N PHE A 238 -10.19 0.63 6.00
CA PHE A 238 -10.05 0.25 4.60
C PHE A 238 -8.91 1.04 3.96
N THR A 239 -8.12 0.36 3.13
CA THR A 239 -7.19 0.99 2.20
C THR A 239 -7.41 0.40 0.81
N GLY A 240 -7.53 1.25 -0.21
CA GLY A 240 -7.78 0.82 -1.59
C GLY A 240 -8.29 1.95 -2.47
N SER A 241 -9.05 1.65 -3.52
CA SER A 241 -9.52 2.68 -4.46
C SER A 241 -10.62 3.56 -3.87
N THR A 242 -10.74 4.80 -4.35
CA THR A 242 -11.78 5.75 -3.91
C THR A 242 -13.19 5.19 -4.11
N ALA A 243 -13.45 4.53 -5.25
CA ALA A 243 -14.75 3.95 -5.54
C ALA A 243 -15.13 2.84 -4.54
N VAL A 244 -14.17 1.97 -4.18
CA VAL A 244 -14.41 0.93 -3.17
C VAL A 244 -14.53 1.53 -1.77
N GLY A 245 -13.75 2.54 -1.43
CA GLY A 245 -13.87 3.27 -0.17
C GLY A 245 -15.26 3.89 0.04
N GLN A 246 -15.85 4.46 -1.01
CA GLN A 246 -17.24 4.95 -0.98
C GLN A 246 -18.24 3.82 -0.72
N MET A 247 -18.07 2.66 -1.36
CA MET A 247 -18.92 1.49 -1.09
C MET A 247 -18.77 1.00 0.35
N ILE A 248 -17.55 0.91 0.88
CA ILE A 248 -17.30 0.53 2.29
C ILE A 248 -17.98 1.50 3.25
N MET A 249 -17.90 2.81 2.99
CA MET A 249 -18.59 3.81 3.80
C MET A 249 -20.11 3.62 3.76
N GLN A 250 -20.68 3.37 2.58
CA GLN A 250 -22.10 3.07 2.43
C GLN A 250 -22.52 1.81 3.21
N TYR A 251 -21.77 0.72 3.08
CA TYR A 251 -22.01 -0.52 3.83
C TYR A 251 -21.95 -0.30 5.34
N ALA A 252 -20.96 0.43 5.82
CA ALA A 252 -20.79 0.74 7.23
C ALA A 252 -21.96 1.56 7.81
N THR A 253 -22.66 2.35 6.99
CA THR A 253 -23.84 3.12 7.45
C THR A 253 -25.02 2.26 7.89
N GLU A 254 -25.11 1.00 7.43
CA GLU A 254 -26.17 0.07 7.83
C GLU A 254 -26.19 -0.14 9.37
N ASN A 255 -25.01 -0.07 10.01
CA ASN A 255 -24.84 -0.25 11.45
C ASN A 255 -24.09 0.92 12.13
N ILE A 256 -23.94 2.06 11.45
CA ILE A 256 -23.23 3.25 11.95
C ILE A 256 -21.80 2.89 12.42
N ILE A 257 -21.11 2.04 11.65
CA ILE A 257 -19.76 1.58 11.98
C ILE A 257 -18.76 2.70 11.60
N PRO A 258 -17.92 3.18 12.54
CA PRO A 258 -16.88 4.14 12.22
C PRO A 258 -15.90 3.60 11.18
N VAL A 259 -15.58 4.41 10.16
CA VAL A 259 -14.64 4.06 9.09
C VAL A 259 -13.42 4.96 9.11
N THR A 260 -12.24 4.40 8.82
CA THR A 260 -11.07 5.16 8.36
C THR A 260 -10.71 4.68 6.97
N LEU A 261 -10.53 5.61 6.04
CA LEU A 261 -10.30 5.34 4.63
C LEU A 261 -8.97 5.95 4.20
N GLU A 262 -8.09 5.12 3.65
CA GLU A 262 -6.89 5.56 2.91
C GLU A 262 -7.10 5.19 1.44
N LEU A 263 -7.22 6.21 0.58
CA LEU A 263 -7.73 6.03 -0.79
C LEU A 263 -6.68 6.33 -1.86
N GLY A 264 -7.10 6.41 -3.12
CA GLY A 264 -6.24 6.72 -4.25
C GLY A 264 -5.77 8.17 -4.28
N GLY A 265 -4.82 8.46 -5.17
CA GLY A 265 -4.22 9.78 -5.32
C GLY A 265 -3.81 10.14 -6.75
N LYS A 266 -3.58 11.44 -6.96
CA LYS A 266 -2.97 11.98 -8.19
C LYS A 266 -1.95 13.07 -7.82
N SER A 267 -1.02 12.68 -6.96
CA SER A 267 -0.08 13.58 -6.28
C SER A 267 0.75 14.40 -7.28
N PRO A 268 0.76 15.74 -7.15
CA PRO A 268 1.64 16.59 -7.94
C PRO A 268 3.06 16.60 -7.39
N ASN A 269 4.03 16.71 -8.28
CA ASN A 269 5.42 16.96 -7.97
C ASN A 269 5.86 18.21 -8.72
N ILE A 270 6.14 19.29 -7.99
CA ILE A 270 6.28 20.65 -8.53
C ILE A 270 7.76 21.03 -8.59
N PHE A 271 8.24 21.42 -9.77
CA PHE A 271 9.63 21.79 -10.02
C PHE A 271 9.71 23.26 -10.44
N PHE A 272 10.17 24.11 -9.53
CA PHE A 272 10.41 25.53 -9.78
C PHE A 272 11.72 25.75 -10.55
N GLU A 273 11.85 26.91 -11.20
CA GLU A 273 12.95 27.22 -12.10
C GLU A 273 14.33 27.17 -11.44
N ASP A 274 14.40 27.55 -10.16
CA ASP A 274 15.65 27.58 -9.39
C ASP A 274 16.25 26.18 -9.16
N VAL A 275 15.50 25.10 -9.44
CA VAL A 275 16.05 23.73 -9.51
C VAL A 275 17.22 23.64 -10.48
N MET A 276 17.14 24.34 -11.61
CA MET A 276 18.14 24.30 -12.69
C MET A 276 19.26 25.34 -12.57
N ASP A 277 19.32 26.11 -11.47
CA ASP A 277 20.34 27.15 -11.28
C ASP A 277 21.78 26.60 -11.23
N GLN A 278 21.94 25.35 -10.77
CA GLN A 278 23.24 24.68 -10.63
C GLN A 278 23.13 23.21 -11.06
N ASP A 279 24.18 22.71 -11.73
CA ASP A 279 24.32 21.28 -12.10
C ASP A 279 25.05 20.55 -10.95
N ASP A 280 24.32 20.31 -9.87
CA ASP A 280 24.83 19.78 -8.59
C ASP A 280 23.98 18.61 -8.05
N ASP A 281 24.32 18.13 -6.85
CA ASP A 281 23.61 17.04 -6.18
C ASP A 281 22.13 17.34 -5.93
N PHE A 282 21.74 18.62 -5.76
CA PHE A 282 20.34 18.99 -5.60
C PHE A 282 19.57 18.79 -6.90
N LEU A 283 20.13 19.19 -8.04
CA LEU A 283 19.52 18.90 -9.34
C LEU A 283 19.43 17.39 -9.58
N ASP A 284 20.48 16.63 -9.25
CA ASP A 284 20.44 15.16 -9.38
C ASP A 284 19.30 14.53 -8.56
N LYS A 285 19.08 15.01 -7.33
CA LYS A 285 17.98 14.59 -6.46
C LYS A 285 16.60 15.01 -6.99
N ALA A 286 16.47 16.19 -7.58
CA ALA A 286 15.22 16.60 -8.22
C ALA A 286 14.88 15.70 -9.42
N LEU A 287 15.88 15.34 -10.23
CA LEU A 287 15.71 14.40 -11.33
C LEU A 287 15.37 12.98 -10.83
N GLU A 288 15.94 12.55 -9.71
CA GLU A 288 15.55 11.31 -9.02
C GLU A 288 14.08 11.39 -8.57
N GLY A 289 13.69 12.48 -7.92
CA GLY A 289 12.31 12.77 -7.51
C GLY A 289 11.31 12.75 -8.67
N PHE A 290 11.70 13.25 -9.84
CA PHE A 290 10.90 13.15 -11.06
C PHE A 290 10.70 11.70 -11.49
N ALA A 291 11.74 10.85 -11.40
CA ALA A 291 11.67 9.44 -11.81
C ALA A 291 10.94 8.53 -10.79
N MET A 292 10.59 9.02 -9.61
CA MET A 292 9.95 8.22 -8.54
C MET A 292 8.56 7.67 -8.91
N PHE A 293 7.92 8.13 -10.00
CA PHE A 293 6.69 7.52 -10.50
C PHE A 293 6.84 6.05 -10.91
N ALA A 294 8.09 5.58 -11.09
CA ALA A 294 8.40 4.20 -11.43
C ALA A 294 8.64 3.30 -10.20
N LEU A 295 8.79 3.86 -8.99
CA LEU A 295 8.90 3.09 -7.75
C LEU A 295 7.64 2.24 -7.57
N ASN A 296 7.78 0.98 -7.13
CA ASN A 296 6.69 0.02 -7.04
C ASN A 296 5.84 -0.01 -8.33
N GLN A 297 6.51 0.09 -9.48
CA GLN A 297 5.89 0.19 -10.80
C GLN A 297 4.79 1.26 -10.91
N GLY A 298 4.84 2.31 -10.09
CA GLY A 298 3.80 3.35 -10.04
C GLY A 298 2.49 2.92 -9.36
N GLU A 299 2.43 1.72 -8.79
CA GLU A 299 1.32 1.19 -7.99
C GLU A 299 1.41 1.72 -6.54
N ILE A 300 1.44 3.05 -6.39
CA ILE A 300 1.53 3.74 -5.09
C ILE A 300 0.44 4.81 -5.03
N CYS A 301 -0.35 4.85 -3.96
CA CYS A 301 -1.41 5.85 -3.79
C CYS A 301 -0.85 7.28 -3.74
N THR A 302 0.33 7.46 -3.12
CA THR A 302 1.07 8.73 -3.08
C THR A 302 2.00 8.94 -4.27
N CYS A 303 1.95 8.09 -5.31
CA CYS A 303 2.82 8.18 -6.50
C CYS A 303 2.83 9.62 -7.06
N PRO A 304 4.01 10.24 -7.29
CA PRO A 304 4.14 11.55 -7.91
C PRO A 304 3.80 11.46 -9.41
N SER A 305 2.54 11.17 -9.70
CA SER A 305 2.01 10.81 -11.03
C SER A 305 1.66 12.02 -11.89
N ARG A 306 1.76 13.23 -11.34
CA ARG A 306 1.80 14.48 -12.10
C ARG A 306 3.11 15.21 -11.83
N ALA A 307 3.85 15.56 -12.87
CA ALA A 307 4.99 16.47 -12.77
C ALA A 307 4.59 17.84 -13.34
N LEU A 308 4.70 18.86 -12.49
CA LEU A 308 4.44 20.25 -12.83
C LEU A 308 5.80 20.92 -12.93
N VAL A 309 6.20 21.38 -14.12
CA VAL A 309 7.54 21.95 -14.35
C VAL A 309 7.40 23.40 -14.82
N GLN A 310 8.15 24.32 -14.21
CA GLN A 310 8.05 25.73 -14.58
C GLN A 310 8.50 25.95 -16.04
N GLU A 311 7.75 26.75 -16.79
CA GLU A 311 7.94 26.95 -18.24
C GLU A 311 9.37 27.34 -18.63
N SER A 312 10.04 28.18 -17.81
CA SER A 312 11.39 28.68 -18.07
C SER A 312 12.47 27.60 -18.10
N ILE A 313 12.24 26.44 -17.48
CA ILE A 313 13.20 25.32 -17.41
C ILE A 313 12.74 24.05 -18.11
N ALA A 314 11.48 23.99 -18.56
CA ALA A 314 10.81 22.74 -18.94
C ALA A 314 11.60 21.90 -19.95
N ASP A 315 12.08 22.48 -21.04
CA ASP A 315 12.75 21.70 -22.09
C ASP A 315 14.07 21.07 -21.61
N LYS A 316 14.92 21.86 -20.94
CA LYS A 316 16.23 21.38 -20.44
C LYS A 316 16.06 20.39 -19.28
N PHE A 317 15.11 20.64 -18.39
CA PHE A 317 14.84 19.75 -17.27
C PHE A 317 14.31 18.40 -17.75
N LEU A 318 13.33 18.41 -18.68
CA LEU A 318 12.76 17.19 -19.23
C LEU A 318 13.76 16.37 -20.03
N GLU A 319 14.67 16.99 -20.77
CA GLU A 319 15.78 16.29 -21.43
C GLU A 319 16.59 15.45 -20.42
N LYS A 320 17.09 16.07 -19.34
CA LYS A 320 17.84 15.37 -18.29
C LYS A 320 16.99 14.32 -17.56
N ALA A 321 15.71 14.62 -17.31
CA ALA A 321 14.80 13.75 -16.57
C ALA A 321 14.42 12.49 -17.36
N ILE A 322 14.14 12.63 -18.65
CA ILE A 322 13.85 11.50 -19.56
C ILE A 322 15.07 10.59 -19.67
N GLU A 323 16.28 11.14 -19.81
CA GLU A 323 17.51 10.32 -19.83
C GLU A 323 17.73 9.56 -18.51
N ARG A 324 17.31 10.12 -17.37
CA ARG A 324 17.29 9.37 -16.10
C ARG A 324 16.30 8.21 -16.14
N VAL A 325 15.08 8.44 -16.61
CA VAL A 325 14.04 7.40 -16.69
C VAL A 325 14.45 6.27 -17.63
N LYS A 326 15.10 6.56 -18.76
CA LYS A 326 15.66 5.55 -19.67
C LYS A 326 16.76 4.67 -19.05
N ARG A 327 17.38 5.11 -17.96
CA ARG A 327 18.40 4.33 -17.22
C ARG A 327 17.80 3.39 -16.17
N ILE A 328 16.48 3.41 -15.97
CA ILE A 328 15.80 2.47 -15.07
C ILE A 328 16.07 1.05 -15.56
N LYS A 329 16.71 0.23 -14.73
CA LYS A 329 17.01 -1.15 -15.06
C LYS A 329 15.73 -1.99 -14.98
N THR A 330 15.38 -2.59 -16.10
CA THR A 330 14.30 -3.58 -16.21
C THR A 330 14.86 -4.99 -16.04
N GLY A 331 14.04 -5.93 -15.60
CA GLY A 331 14.48 -7.30 -15.40
C GLY A 331 13.55 -8.12 -14.54
N HIS A 332 14.01 -9.31 -14.16
CA HIS A 332 13.26 -10.21 -13.29
C HIS A 332 13.07 -9.58 -11.90
N PRO A 333 11.86 -9.56 -11.31
CA PRO A 333 11.63 -8.94 -10.01
C PRO A 333 12.51 -9.47 -8.87
N LEU A 334 12.91 -10.75 -8.90
CA LEU A 334 13.85 -11.34 -7.93
C LEU A 334 15.34 -11.04 -8.18
N ASP A 335 15.69 -10.26 -9.20
CA ASP A 335 17.04 -9.72 -9.36
C ASP A 335 17.18 -8.41 -8.58
N THR A 336 18.21 -8.32 -7.73
CA THR A 336 18.49 -7.16 -6.89
C THR A 336 18.81 -5.89 -7.69
N GLU A 337 19.16 -6.02 -8.97
CA GLU A 337 19.42 -4.88 -9.86
C GLU A 337 18.16 -4.36 -10.57
N THR A 338 17.06 -5.11 -10.56
CA THR A 338 15.80 -4.69 -11.20
C THR A 338 15.19 -3.52 -10.44
N MET A 339 14.95 -2.42 -11.14
CA MET A 339 14.35 -1.20 -10.59
C MET A 339 12.85 -1.10 -10.85
N ILE A 340 12.31 -1.87 -11.79
CA ILE A 340 10.87 -1.91 -12.09
C ILE A 340 10.46 -3.31 -12.58
N GLY A 341 9.53 -3.92 -11.84
CA GLY A 341 9.04 -5.29 -12.04
C GLY A 341 7.69 -5.36 -12.75
N ALA A 342 6.86 -6.34 -12.37
CA ALA A 342 5.55 -6.61 -12.96
C ALA A 342 4.43 -5.81 -12.26
N GLN A 343 3.32 -5.57 -12.97
CA GLN A 343 2.04 -5.09 -12.40
C GLN A 343 1.36 -6.23 -11.67
N ALA A 344 0.61 -5.92 -10.62
CA ALA A 344 0.07 -6.96 -9.73
C ALA A 344 -0.90 -7.96 -10.39
N SER A 345 -1.50 -7.63 -11.54
CA SER A 345 -2.41 -8.53 -12.25
C SER A 345 -2.59 -8.16 -13.73
N GLN A 346 -3.14 -9.09 -14.51
CA GLN A 346 -3.57 -8.83 -15.89
C GLN A 346 -4.60 -7.69 -15.95
N GLU A 347 -5.58 -7.68 -15.03
CA GLU A 347 -6.59 -6.61 -14.96
C GLU A 347 -5.93 -5.24 -14.79
N GLN A 348 -4.91 -5.16 -13.93
CA GLN A 348 -4.18 -3.91 -13.70
C GLN A 348 -3.36 -3.52 -14.93
N GLN A 349 -2.71 -4.48 -15.60
CA GLN A 349 -2.00 -4.23 -16.85
C GLN A 349 -2.95 -3.67 -17.92
N ASP A 350 -4.09 -4.32 -18.14
CA ASP A 350 -5.10 -3.92 -19.12
C ASP A 350 -5.63 -2.51 -18.83
N LYS A 351 -5.91 -2.21 -17.54
CA LYS A 351 -6.32 -0.87 -17.10
C LYS A 351 -5.29 0.18 -17.49
N ILE A 352 -4.02 -0.04 -17.19
CA ILE A 352 -2.95 0.93 -17.46
C ILE A 352 -2.76 1.12 -18.97
N LEU A 353 -2.75 0.05 -19.75
CA LEU A 353 -2.67 0.13 -21.21
C LEU A 353 -3.86 0.88 -21.81
N GLY A 354 -5.06 0.68 -21.26
CA GLY A 354 -6.26 1.47 -21.60
C GLY A 354 -6.11 2.96 -21.30
N CYS A 355 -5.51 3.31 -20.15
CA CYS A 355 -5.17 4.70 -19.81
C CYS A 355 -4.15 5.29 -20.79
N ILE A 356 -3.10 4.54 -21.16
CA ILE A 356 -2.10 4.98 -22.14
C ILE A 356 -2.75 5.23 -23.50
N ALA A 357 -3.62 4.34 -23.96
CA ALA A 357 -4.37 4.51 -25.21
C ALA A 357 -5.27 5.75 -25.16
N THR A 358 -5.94 5.98 -24.02
CA THR A 358 -6.76 7.17 -23.80
C THR A 358 -5.94 8.45 -23.87
N GLY A 359 -4.78 8.51 -23.20
CA GLY A 359 -3.91 9.70 -23.24
C GLY A 359 -3.46 10.05 -24.66
N ARG A 360 -3.12 9.05 -25.48
CA ARG A 360 -2.82 9.26 -26.91
C ARG A 360 -4.01 9.82 -27.69
N ALA A 361 -5.21 9.29 -27.44
CA ALA A 361 -6.43 9.75 -28.09
C ALA A 361 -6.82 11.19 -27.69
N GLU A 362 -6.51 11.60 -26.46
CA GLU A 362 -6.69 12.99 -25.98
C GLU A 362 -5.65 13.98 -26.54
N GLY A 363 -4.63 13.48 -27.26
CA GLY A 363 -3.57 14.30 -27.86
C GLY A 363 -2.38 14.54 -26.95
N ALA A 364 -2.21 13.78 -25.87
CA ALA A 364 -1.00 13.84 -25.05
C ALA A 364 0.21 13.33 -25.86
N GLN A 365 1.32 14.07 -25.79
CA GLN A 365 2.57 13.67 -26.43
C GLN A 365 3.26 12.59 -25.58
N VAL A 366 3.57 11.44 -26.17
CA VAL A 366 4.40 10.41 -25.51
C VAL A 366 5.87 10.83 -25.64
N LEU A 367 6.54 11.07 -24.51
CA LEU A 367 7.97 11.41 -24.48
C LEU A 367 8.86 10.16 -24.38
N THR A 368 8.37 9.10 -23.73
CA THR A 368 9.04 7.78 -23.65
C THR A 368 8.02 6.71 -23.25
N GLY A 369 8.32 5.44 -23.56
CA GLY A 369 7.51 4.28 -23.22
C GLY A 369 6.16 4.21 -23.96
N GLY A 370 5.12 3.77 -23.25
CA GLY A 370 3.75 3.70 -23.75
C GLY A 370 3.35 2.33 -24.31
N GLY A 371 4.03 1.26 -23.92
CA GLY A 371 3.68 -0.10 -24.28
C GLY A 371 3.94 -1.12 -23.17
N GLU A 372 3.68 -2.37 -23.52
CA GLU A 372 4.09 -3.53 -22.75
C GLU A 372 5.60 -3.77 -22.86
N ARG A 373 6.19 -4.34 -21.82
CA ARG A 373 7.55 -4.93 -21.89
C ARG A 373 7.41 -6.45 -22.01
N GLN A 374 8.21 -7.06 -22.88
CA GLN A 374 8.21 -8.54 -23.08
C GLN A 374 9.53 -9.21 -22.65
N GLU A 375 10.36 -8.49 -21.90
CA GLU A 375 11.73 -8.92 -21.59
C GLU A 375 11.79 -10.05 -20.56
N VAL A 376 10.71 -10.26 -19.79
CA VAL A 376 10.66 -11.19 -18.65
C VAL A 376 9.48 -12.16 -18.79
N GLY A 377 9.55 -13.05 -19.77
CA GLY A 377 8.59 -14.15 -19.93
C GLY A 377 7.15 -13.68 -20.20
N THR A 378 6.19 -14.32 -19.54
CA THR A 378 4.73 -14.13 -19.74
C THR A 378 4.05 -13.34 -18.63
N GLY A 379 4.81 -12.66 -17.77
CA GLY A 379 4.25 -11.81 -16.72
C GLY A 379 3.73 -10.46 -17.23
N PHE A 380 3.27 -9.62 -16.30
CA PHE A 380 2.54 -8.40 -16.62
C PHE A 380 3.45 -7.15 -16.54
N TYR A 381 4.15 -6.79 -17.61
CA TYR A 381 5.14 -5.71 -17.56
C TYR A 381 4.77 -4.52 -18.44
N ILE A 382 4.94 -3.30 -17.92
CA ILE A 382 4.65 -2.04 -18.61
C ILE A 382 5.90 -1.15 -18.64
N GLU A 383 6.13 -0.48 -19.76
CA GLU A 383 7.21 0.50 -19.92
C GLU A 383 6.97 1.74 -19.04
N PRO A 384 8.00 2.27 -18.33
CA PRO A 384 7.93 3.61 -17.75
C PRO A 384 7.55 4.63 -18.82
N THR A 385 6.38 5.24 -18.66
CA THR A 385 5.75 6.09 -19.67
C THR A 385 5.67 7.52 -19.18
N ILE A 386 6.06 8.48 -20.03
CA ILE A 386 5.91 9.90 -19.74
C ILE A 386 5.06 10.55 -20.82
N PHE A 387 3.97 11.18 -20.41
CA PHE A 387 3.14 12.04 -21.24
C PHE A 387 3.46 13.52 -21.01
N LYS A 388 3.44 14.34 -22.06
CA LYS A 388 3.36 15.80 -21.98
C LYS A 388 2.00 16.25 -22.49
N GLY A 389 1.30 17.06 -21.72
CA GLY A 389 -0.08 17.45 -21.99
C GLY A 389 -0.56 18.58 -21.10
N ASN A 390 -1.89 18.68 -20.94
CA ASN A 390 -2.53 19.68 -20.08
C ASN A 390 -3.28 18.99 -18.93
N ASN A 391 -3.42 19.69 -17.81
CA ASN A 391 -4.02 19.13 -16.59
C ASN A 391 -5.49 18.70 -16.76
N SER A 392 -6.23 19.22 -17.75
CA SER A 392 -7.64 18.86 -17.96
C SER A 392 -7.86 17.52 -18.67
N MET A 393 -6.80 16.91 -19.23
CA MET A 393 -6.87 15.57 -19.83
C MET A 393 -7.24 14.53 -18.77
N LYS A 394 -8.02 13.51 -19.15
CA LYS A 394 -8.46 12.46 -18.22
C LYS A 394 -7.28 11.73 -17.58
N THR A 395 -6.23 11.45 -18.36
CA THR A 395 -5.00 10.80 -17.85
C THR A 395 -4.22 11.65 -16.83
N PHE A 396 -4.47 12.96 -16.79
CA PHE A 396 -3.90 13.89 -15.82
C PHE A 396 -4.79 14.01 -14.58
N GLN A 397 -6.10 13.82 -14.72
CA GLN A 397 -7.07 13.91 -13.62
C GLN A 397 -7.28 12.60 -12.86
N GLU A 398 -7.22 11.45 -13.54
CA GLU A 398 -7.55 10.15 -12.96
C GLU A 398 -6.31 9.35 -12.53
N GLU A 399 -6.47 8.58 -11.44
CA GLU A 399 -5.45 7.67 -10.94
C GLU A 399 -5.27 6.47 -11.89
N ILE A 400 -4.10 6.40 -12.52
CA ILE A 400 -3.72 5.29 -13.41
C ILE A 400 -3.26 4.10 -12.58
N PHE A 401 -2.45 4.37 -11.54
CA PHE A 401 -1.86 3.37 -10.65
C PHE A 401 -0.91 2.40 -11.38
N GLY A 402 -0.01 2.97 -12.17
CA GLY A 402 1.01 2.27 -12.96
C GLY A 402 2.15 3.23 -13.29
N PRO A 403 3.19 2.80 -14.03
CA PRO A 403 4.40 3.58 -14.21
C PRO A 403 4.21 4.61 -15.33
N VAL A 404 3.24 5.51 -15.15
CA VAL A 404 2.82 6.53 -16.13
C VAL A 404 2.80 7.90 -15.47
N LEU A 405 3.68 8.79 -15.94
CA LEU A 405 3.81 10.17 -15.47
C LEU A 405 3.12 11.14 -16.44
N ALA A 406 2.28 12.02 -15.89
CA ALA A 406 1.65 13.10 -16.62
C ALA A 406 2.41 14.42 -16.37
N VAL A 407 3.06 14.97 -17.40
CA VAL A 407 3.85 16.22 -17.33
C VAL A 407 3.04 17.38 -17.89
N THR A 408 2.89 18.43 -17.09
CA THR A 408 2.35 19.73 -17.51
C THR A 408 3.31 20.84 -17.10
N THR A 409 3.19 22.02 -17.70
CA THR A 409 3.95 23.21 -17.31
C THR A 409 3.08 24.20 -16.52
N PHE A 410 3.74 25.11 -15.82
CA PHE A 410 3.11 26.25 -15.13
C PHE A 410 3.97 27.50 -15.30
N LYS A 411 3.36 28.68 -15.18
CA LYS A 411 4.03 29.97 -15.41
C LYS A 411 4.76 30.50 -14.18
N ASP A 412 4.02 30.58 -13.08
CA ASP A 412 4.46 31.19 -11.84
C ASP A 412 3.92 30.40 -10.63
N PHE A 413 4.22 30.87 -9.43
CA PHE A 413 3.82 30.23 -8.19
C PHE A 413 2.30 30.02 -8.09
N ASP A 414 1.49 31.04 -8.39
CA ASP A 414 0.05 30.96 -8.19
C ASP A 414 -0.58 29.99 -9.21
N ASP A 415 -0.07 29.97 -10.44
CA ASP A 415 -0.45 29.00 -11.47
C ASP A 415 -0.07 27.56 -11.06
N ALA A 416 1.12 27.36 -10.49
CA ALA A 416 1.58 26.06 -9.99
C ALA A 416 0.63 25.48 -8.93
N ILE A 417 0.30 26.30 -7.91
CA ILE A 417 -0.59 25.88 -6.83
C ILE A 417 -2.00 25.61 -7.36
N LYS A 418 -2.50 26.46 -8.26
CA LYS A 418 -3.80 26.25 -8.90
C LYS A 418 -3.87 24.90 -9.62
N ILE A 419 -2.87 24.58 -10.46
CA ILE A 419 -2.84 23.31 -11.21
C ILE A 419 -2.65 22.12 -10.26
N ALA A 420 -1.81 22.25 -9.24
CA ALA A 420 -1.57 21.21 -8.26
C ALA A 420 -2.86 20.81 -7.52
N ASN A 421 -3.66 21.80 -7.11
CA ASN A 421 -4.90 21.62 -6.37
C ASN A 421 -6.14 21.38 -7.26
N ASP A 422 -6.03 21.51 -8.58
CA ASP A 422 -7.10 21.22 -9.54
C ASP A 422 -7.21 19.70 -9.79
N THR A 423 -7.69 18.99 -8.77
CA THR A 423 -7.94 17.55 -8.75
C THR A 423 -8.94 17.19 -7.64
N ILE A 424 -9.60 16.03 -7.76
CA ILE A 424 -10.48 15.51 -6.70
C ILE A 424 -9.72 14.81 -5.55
N TYR A 425 -8.42 14.59 -5.72
CA TYR A 425 -7.56 13.87 -4.79
C TYR A 425 -6.79 14.84 -3.87
N GLY A 426 -6.18 14.31 -2.80
CA GLY A 426 -5.41 15.13 -1.85
C GLY A 426 -4.54 14.31 -0.90
N LEU A 427 -3.78 13.34 -1.41
CA LEU A 427 -3.05 12.37 -0.59
C LEU A 427 -1.58 12.73 -0.34
N GLY A 428 -0.85 13.16 -1.37
CA GLY A 428 0.55 13.56 -1.25
C GLY A 428 0.92 14.65 -2.26
N ALA A 429 2.04 15.32 -2.02
CA ALA A 429 2.62 16.31 -2.93
C ALA A 429 4.14 16.41 -2.72
N GLY A 430 4.87 16.77 -3.78
CA GLY A 430 6.30 17.09 -3.74
C GLY A 430 6.56 18.50 -4.26
N VAL A 431 7.52 19.20 -3.66
CA VAL A 431 7.95 20.55 -4.07
C VAL A 431 9.47 20.60 -4.12
N TRP A 432 9.99 21.03 -5.27
CA TRP A 432 11.42 21.19 -5.53
C TRP A 432 11.69 22.67 -5.84
N SER A 433 12.42 23.30 -4.94
CA SER A 433 12.94 24.66 -5.08
C SER A 433 14.14 24.83 -4.17
N ARG A 434 15.11 25.65 -4.58
CA ARG A 434 16.26 26.05 -3.75
C ARG A 434 15.87 27.15 -2.76
N SER A 435 14.79 27.87 -3.04
CA SER A 435 14.22 28.88 -2.16
C SER A 435 13.43 28.26 -1.01
N ALA A 436 13.94 28.40 0.21
CA ALA A 436 13.22 28.00 1.43
C ALA A 436 11.85 28.71 1.56
N HIS A 437 11.74 29.95 1.07
CA HIS A 437 10.48 30.70 1.07
C HIS A 437 9.45 30.09 0.12
N THR A 438 9.88 29.68 -1.08
CA THR A 438 9.03 29.02 -2.07
C THR A 438 8.56 27.67 -1.53
N SER A 439 9.48 26.82 -1.05
CA SER A 439 9.17 25.51 -0.50
C SER A 439 8.20 25.59 0.69
N TYR A 440 8.43 26.51 1.62
CA TYR A 440 7.52 26.70 2.77
C TYR A 440 6.13 27.18 2.35
N ARG A 441 6.05 28.14 1.41
CA ARG A 441 4.77 28.66 0.95
C ARG A 441 3.98 27.62 0.16
N ALA A 442 4.63 26.90 -0.75
CA ALA A 442 3.99 25.86 -1.54
C ALA A 442 3.50 24.70 -0.67
N GLY A 443 4.25 24.31 0.36
CA GLY A 443 3.81 23.26 1.29
C GLY A 443 2.60 23.62 2.16
N ARG A 444 2.16 24.89 2.17
CA ARG A 444 1.00 25.37 2.95
C ARG A 444 -0.22 25.74 2.09
N ALA A 445 -0.04 25.83 0.78
CA ALA A 445 -1.05 26.28 -0.18
C ALA A 445 -1.68 25.06 -0.87
#